data_AF-A0A915PML5-F1
#
_entry.id   AF-A0A915PML5-F1
#
_cell.length_a   1.000
_cell.length_b   1.000
_cell.length_c   1.000
_cell.angle_alpha   90.00
_cell.angle_beta   90.00
_cell.angle_gamma   90.00
#
_symmetry.space_group_name_H-M   'P 1'
#
loop_
_entity.id
_entity.type
_entity.pdbx_description
1 polymer ?
#
loop_
_entity_poly.entity_id
_entity_poly.type
_entity_poly.pdbx_seq_one_letter_code
_entity_poly.pdbx_strand_id
1 'polypeptide(L)'
;MLSGQSINNEQECLEAINLMHKCGVKTVVVSSGLETATTEFCYGSVCKGLDDSVAQYRFDIPVLPGVFVGTGDVFVSLLLVWMDKLKGDIEMAIQNVIGTLQAILQRTTEKAYHQRDPKKYHPTVAELELQLVQSRIDILYPQIRIKSTRLQ
;
A
#
# COMPACT_ATOMS: atom_id res chain seq x y z
N MET A 1 16.14 2.50 -10.79
CA MET A 1 15.86 1.76 -9.53
C MET A 1 16.83 2.21 -8.46
N LEU A 2 16.36 2.48 -7.24
CA LEU A 2 17.16 3.06 -6.16
C LEU A 2 18.18 2.08 -5.55
N SER A 3 17.90 0.78 -5.57
CA SER A 3 18.82 -0.27 -5.11
C SER A 3 19.79 -0.78 -6.19
N GLY A 4 19.56 -0.42 -7.46
CA GLY A 4 20.30 -0.97 -8.61
C GLY A 4 20.07 -2.46 -8.89
N GLN A 5 19.16 -3.12 -8.16
CA GLN A 5 18.84 -4.54 -8.28
C GLN A 5 17.44 -4.74 -8.88
N SER A 6 17.30 -5.74 -9.75
CA SER A 6 15.99 -6.25 -10.15
C SER A 6 15.39 -7.06 -8.99
N ILE A 7 14.12 -6.85 -8.68
CA ILE A 7 13.40 -7.53 -7.60
C ILE A 7 12.34 -8.43 -8.23
N ASN A 8 12.50 -9.75 -8.10
CA ASN A 8 11.62 -10.76 -8.70
C ASN A 8 10.95 -11.66 -7.65
N ASN A 9 11.40 -11.60 -6.39
CA ASN A 9 10.86 -12.39 -5.30
C ASN A 9 10.95 -11.63 -3.96
N GLU A 10 10.27 -12.16 -2.94
CA GLU A 10 10.18 -11.55 -1.61
C GLU A 10 11.55 -11.39 -0.96
N GLN A 11 12.43 -12.38 -1.11
CA GLN A 11 13.77 -12.33 -0.53
C GLN A 11 14.59 -11.17 -1.10
N GLU A 12 14.63 -11.01 -2.42
CA GLU A 12 15.31 -9.88 -3.09
C GLU A 12 14.74 -8.52 -2.65
N CYS A 13 13.42 -8.45 -2.44
CA CYS A 13 12.78 -7.24 -1.92
C CYS A 13 13.29 -6.89 -0.52
N LEU A 14 13.32 -7.86 0.40
CA LEU A 14 13.80 -7.65 1.77
C LEU A 14 15.30 -7.31 1.82
N GLU A 15 16.11 -7.91 0.94
CA GLU A 15 17.53 -7.57 0.79
C GLU A 15 17.72 -6.12 0.34
N ALA A 16 16.95 -5.67 -0.65
CA ALA A 16 16.97 -4.28 -1.10
C ALA A 16 16.54 -3.29 0.00
N ILE A 17 15.52 -3.64 0.78
CA ILE A 17 15.07 -2.87 1.95
C ILE A 17 16.20 -2.77 2.99
N ASN A 18 16.88 -3.89 3.27
CA ASN A 18 18.00 -3.92 4.21
C ASN A 18 19.20 -3.07 3.73
N LEU A 19 19.43 -2.97 2.42
CA LEU A 19 20.43 -2.05 1.87
C LEU A 19 20.07 -0.58 2.14
N MET A 20 18.80 -0.20 2.00
CA MET A 20 18.34 1.16 2.33
C MET A 20 18.53 1.49 3.80
N HIS A 21 18.27 0.52 4.69
CA HIS A 21 18.54 0.67 6.12
C HIS A 21 20.03 0.87 6.42
N LYS A 22 20.93 0.13 5.76
CA LYS A 22 22.38 0.33 5.86
C LYS A 22 22.82 1.72 5.38
N CYS A 23 22.07 2.35 4.48
CA CYS A 23 22.28 3.73 4.05
C CYS A 23 21.71 4.79 5.03
N GLY A 24 21.14 4.37 6.16
CA GLY A 24 20.64 5.26 7.22
C GLY A 24 19.14 5.57 7.15
N VAL A 25 18.40 4.96 6.21
CA VAL A 25 16.95 5.14 6.13
C VAL A 25 16.28 4.35 7.27
N LYS A 26 15.56 5.03 8.16
CA LYS A 26 14.95 4.37 9.33
C LYS A 26 13.68 3.59 8.99
N THR A 27 12.90 4.09 8.04
CA THR A 27 11.62 3.52 7.65
C THR A 27 11.56 3.41 6.14
N VAL A 28 11.27 2.22 5.64
CA VAL A 28 11.16 1.92 4.22
C VAL A 28 9.80 1.29 3.98
N VAL A 29 9.09 1.78 2.97
CA VAL A 29 7.82 1.20 2.52
C VAL A 29 7.89 0.99 1.02
N VAL A 30 7.66 -0.25 0.58
CA VAL A 30 7.50 -0.63 -0.83
C VAL A 30 5.99 -0.81 -1.03
N SER A 31 5.36 0.21 -1.61
CA SER A 31 3.89 0.33 -1.68
C SER A 31 3.23 -0.75 -2.56
N SER A 32 3.92 -1.20 -3.61
CA SER A 32 3.51 -2.31 -4.49
C SER A 32 4.70 -2.78 -5.33
N GLY A 33 4.61 -3.97 -5.94
CA GLY A 33 5.57 -4.43 -6.95
C GLY A 33 5.59 -5.94 -7.17
N LEU A 34 5.61 -6.73 -6.08
CA LEU A 34 5.46 -8.18 -6.16
C LEU A 34 3.98 -8.53 -6.10
N GLU A 35 3.53 -9.46 -6.95
CA GLU A 35 2.12 -9.79 -7.05
C GLU A 35 1.88 -11.25 -7.43
N THR A 36 0.65 -11.68 -7.20
CA THR A 36 0.04 -12.90 -7.72
C THR A 36 -1.17 -12.51 -8.56
N ALA A 37 -1.86 -13.48 -9.16
CA ALA A 37 -3.06 -13.20 -9.96
C ALA A 37 -4.19 -12.48 -9.18
N THR A 38 -4.19 -12.50 -7.85
CA THR A 38 -5.28 -11.94 -7.02
C THR A 38 -4.81 -10.97 -5.94
N THR A 39 -3.50 -10.91 -5.67
CA THR A 39 -2.95 -10.19 -4.52
C THR A 39 -1.66 -9.50 -4.91
N GLU A 40 -1.59 -8.19 -4.69
CA GLU A 40 -0.35 -7.41 -4.67
C GLU A 40 0.23 -7.36 -3.26
N PHE A 41 1.55 -7.26 -3.14
CA PHE A 41 2.23 -7.18 -1.86
C PHE A 41 2.81 -5.79 -1.63
N CYS A 42 2.53 -5.27 -0.43
CA CYS A 42 3.23 -4.12 0.14
C CYS A 42 4.17 -4.60 1.24
N TYR A 43 5.33 -3.97 1.36
CA TYR A 43 6.32 -4.26 2.39
C TYR A 43 6.59 -3.02 3.23
N GLY A 44 6.60 -3.18 4.55
CA GLY A 44 6.97 -2.12 5.49
C GLY A 44 8.11 -2.59 6.37
N SER A 45 9.11 -1.74 6.58
CA SER A 45 10.26 -2.05 7.41
C SER A 45 10.72 -0.86 8.24
N VAL A 46 11.06 -1.12 9.50
CA VAL A 46 11.55 -0.10 10.44
C VAL A 46 12.78 -0.60 11.20
N CYS A 47 13.83 0.21 11.22
CA CYS A 47 15.00 0.01 12.08
C CYS A 47 14.77 0.66 13.45
N LYS A 48 14.77 -0.15 14.51
CA LYS A 48 14.70 0.31 15.90
C LYS A 48 16.11 0.61 16.40
N GLY A 49 16.47 1.89 16.39
CA GLY A 49 17.85 2.38 16.53
C GLY A 49 18.56 2.19 17.87
N LEU A 50 18.06 1.37 18.81
CA LEU A 50 18.80 1.01 20.03
C LEU A 50 19.59 -0.30 19.87
N ASP A 51 19.05 -1.26 19.12
CA ASP A 51 19.64 -2.60 18.95
C ASP A 51 19.86 -2.96 17.46
N ASP A 52 19.71 -2.00 16.55
CA ASP A 52 19.62 -2.22 15.10
C ASP A 52 18.62 -3.32 14.69
N SER A 53 17.65 -3.62 15.56
CA SER A 53 16.62 -4.61 15.27
C SER A 53 15.69 -4.08 14.18
N VAL A 54 15.59 -4.84 13.09
CA VAL A 54 14.70 -4.55 11.97
C VAL A 54 13.40 -5.30 12.18
N ALA A 55 12.28 -4.58 12.14
CA ALA A 55 10.96 -5.19 12.09
C ALA A 55 10.41 -5.08 10.67
N GLN A 56 10.06 -6.22 10.07
CA GLN A 56 9.62 -6.31 8.68
C GLN A 56 8.25 -6.93 8.57
N TYR A 57 7.41 -6.34 7.73
CA TYR A 57 6.02 -6.72 7.55
C TYR A 57 5.69 -6.82 6.06
N ARG A 58 4.90 -7.81 5.70
CA ARG A 58 4.18 -7.89 4.41
C ARG A 58 2.70 -7.63 4.63
N PHE A 59 2.08 -6.95 3.68
CA PHE A 59 0.65 -6.70 3.63
C PHE A 59 0.09 -7.27 2.33
N ASP A 60 -0.98 -8.05 2.44
CA ASP A 60 -1.64 -8.68 1.31
C ASP A 60 -2.75 -7.73 0.80
N ILE A 61 -2.58 -7.15 -0.39
CA ILE A 61 -3.50 -6.19 -1.01
C ILE A 61 -4.34 -6.89 -2.08
N PRO A 62 -5.67 -7.00 -1.91
CA PRO A 62 -6.52 -7.56 -2.95
C PRO A 62 -6.47 -6.72 -4.24
N VAL A 63 -6.25 -7.37 -5.38
CA VAL A 63 -6.25 -6.72 -6.69
C VAL A 63 -7.68 -6.31 -7.06
N LEU A 64 -7.85 -5.07 -7.51
CA LEU A 64 -9.11 -4.53 -8.02
C LEU A 64 -9.00 -4.28 -9.53
N PRO A 65 -10.10 -4.44 -10.29
CA PRO A 65 -10.08 -4.17 -11.72
C PRO A 65 -9.98 -2.65 -11.99
N GLY A 66 -9.08 -2.29 -12.90
CA GLY A 66 -8.85 -0.90 -13.32
C GLY A 66 -7.39 -0.48 -13.16
N VAL A 67 -7.01 0.59 -13.84
CA VAL A 67 -5.70 1.23 -13.67
C VAL A 67 -5.95 2.61 -13.07
N PHE A 68 -5.58 2.76 -11.80
CA PHE A 68 -5.84 3.97 -11.04
C PHE A 68 -4.58 4.84 -10.99
N VAL A 69 -4.77 6.15 -11.05
CA VAL A 69 -3.70 7.15 -10.96
C VAL A 69 -3.86 7.94 -9.66
N GLY A 70 -2.75 8.39 -9.08
CA GLY A 70 -2.75 9.19 -7.83
C GLY A 70 -2.86 8.36 -6.54
N THR A 71 -2.93 7.03 -6.63
CA THR A 71 -2.96 6.13 -5.45
C THR A 71 -1.71 6.27 -4.58
N GLY A 72 -0.55 6.48 -5.20
CA GLY A 72 0.72 6.72 -4.49
C GLY A 72 0.71 8.03 -3.68
N ASP A 73 0.16 9.12 -4.23
CA ASP A 73 0.07 10.40 -3.53
C ASP A 73 -0.84 10.31 -2.31
N VAL A 74 -1.97 9.62 -2.46
CA VAL A 74 -2.89 9.33 -1.35
C VAL A 74 -2.23 8.41 -0.33
N PHE A 75 -1.51 7.37 -0.78
CA PHE A 75 -0.79 6.45 0.10
C PHE A 75 0.19 7.19 1.01
N VAL A 76 1.07 8.00 0.44
CA VAL A 76 2.10 8.74 1.20
C VAL A 76 1.46 9.76 2.13
N SER A 77 0.44 10.49 1.65
CA SER A 77 -0.28 11.48 2.47
C SER A 77 -0.92 10.86 3.70
N LEU A 78 -1.59 9.71 3.53
CA LEU A 78 -2.22 8.99 4.64
C LEU A 78 -1.17 8.34 5.55
N LEU A 79 -0.09 7.79 4.99
CA LEU A 79 0.96 7.15 5.77
C LEU A 79 1.59 8.13 6.76
N LEU A 80 1.90 9.35 6.32
CA LEU A 80 2.44 10.40 7.20
C LEU A 80 1.50 10.69 8.38
N VAL A 81 0.20 10.84 8.11
CA VAL A 81 -0.80 11.13 9.15
C VAL A 81 -0.96 9.96 10.13
N TRP A 82 -1.04 8.73 9.63
CA TRP A 82 -1.21 7.56 10.49
C TRP A 82 0.03 7.22 11.30
N MET A 83 1.23 7.40 10.73
CA MET A 83 2.49 7.25 11.46
C MET A 83 2.57 8.22 12.64
N ASP A 84 2.15 9.48 12.46
CA ASP A 84 2.10 10.46 13.55
C ASP A 84 1.06 10.06 14.62
N LYS A 85 -0.18 9.79 14.21
CA LYS A 85 -1.28 9.41 15.13
C LYS A 85 -0.98 8.15 15.94
N LEU A 86 -0.28 7.19 15.33
CA LEU A 86 0.03 5.89 15.94
C LEU A 86 1.44 5.85 16.54
N LYS A 87 2.11 7.00 16.69
CA LYS A 87 3.42 7.12 17.34
C LYS A 87 4.48 6.19 16.73
N GLY A 88 4.46 6.06 15.40
CA GLY A 88 5.42 5.26 14.65
C GLY A 88 5.11 3.77 14.54
N ASP A 89 3.92 3.30 14.93
CA ASP A 89 3.46 1.94 14.64
C ASP A 89 3.21 1.77 13.14
N ILE A 90 4.25 1.32 12.44
CA ILE A 90 4.25 1.15 10.99
C ILE A 90 3.28 0.08 10.50
N GLU A 91 3.05 -0.98 11.28
CA GLU A 91 2.18 -2.07 10.88
C GLU A 91 0.73 -1.58 10.79
N MET A 92 0.26 -0.99 11.89
CA MET A 92 -1.09 -0.46 11.98
C MET A 92 -1.28 0.74 11.03
N ALA A 93 -0.25 1.57 10.85
CA ALA A 93 -0.32 2.70 9.92
C ALA A 93 -0.51 2.22 8.47
N ILE A 94 0.29 1.28 7.99
CA ILE A 94 0.17 0.75 6.63
C ILE A 94 -1.17 0.01 6.45
N GLN A 95 -1.64 -0.76 7.45
CA GLN A 95 -2.97 -1.37 7.40
C GLN A 95 -4.08 -0.34 7.21
N ASN A 96 -4.05 0.76 7.96
CA ASN A 96 -5.03 1.85 7.84
C ASN A 96 -4.96 2.54 6.47
N VAL A 97 -3.77 2.77 5.94
CA VAL A 97 -3.56 3.36 4.61
C VAL A 97 -4.13 2.47 3.51
N ILE A 98 -3.72 1.21 3.47
CA ILE A 98 -4.17 0.25 2.46
C ILE A 98 -5.68 0.01 2.59
N GLY A 99 -6.21 -0.12 3.81
CA GLY A 99 -7.64 -0.28 4.06
C GLY A 99 -8.46 0.91 3.55
N THR A 100 -7.95 2.14 3.75
CA THR A 100 -8.55 3.36 3.21
C THR A 100 -8.55 3.37 1.69
N LEU A 101 -7.40 3.05 1.07
CA LEU A 101 -7.28 3.01 -0.38
C LEU A 101 -8.18 1.95 -0.99
N GLN A 102 -8.28 0.76 -0.39
CA GLN A 102 -9.20 -0.28 -0.84
C GLN A 102 -10.65 0.21 -0.85
N ALA A 103 -11.08 0.96 0.15
CA ALA A 103 -12.44 1.52 0.19
C ALA A 103 -12.66 2.59 -0.90
N ILE A 104 -11.68 3.48 -1.10
CA ILE A 104 -11.72 4.49 -2.16
C ILE A 104 -11.79 3.82 -3.53
N LEU A 105 -10.94 2.82 -3.77
CA LEU A 105 -10.84 2.11 -5.04
C LEU A 105 -12.10 1.30 -5.31
N GLN A 106 -12.63 0.56 -4.34
CA GLN A 106 -13.90 -0.16 -4.47
C GLN A 106 -15.03 0.79 -4.90
N ARG A 107 -15.18 1.93 -4.21
CA ARG A 107 -16.19 2.94 -4.57
C ARG A 107 -15.97 3.53 -5.97
N THR A 108 -14.71 3.75 -6.34
CA THR A 108 -14.33 4.27 -7.66
C THR A 108 -14.66 3.23 -8.75
N THR A 109 -14.35 1.95 -8.53
CA THR A 109 -14.71 0.84 -9.41
C THR A 109 -16.22 0.69 -9.56
N GLU A 110 -16.98 0.69 -8.46
CA GLU A 110 -18.44 0.58 -8.49
C GLU A 110 -19.08 1.67 -9.36
N LYS A 111 -18.58 2.90 -9.22
CA LYS A 111 -18.99 4.03 -10.05
C LYS A 111 -18.52 3.85 -11.50
N ALA A 112 -17.26 3.56 -11.75
CA ALA A 112 -16.73 3.52 -13.12
C ALA A 112 -17.36 2.39 -13.97
N TYR A 113 -17.59 1.22 -13.36
CA TYR A 113 -18.12 0.07 -14.06
C TYR A 113 -19.65 0.05 -14.12
N HIS A 114 -20.37 0.62 -13.15
CA HIS A 114 -21.85 0.69 -13.16
C HIS A 114 -22.52 -0.63 -13.60
N GLN A 115 -22.16 -1.75 -12.96
CA GLN A 115 -22.65 -3.13 -13.27
C GLN A 115 -22.19 -3.73 -14.62
N ARG A 116 -21.34 -3.04 -15.38
CA ARG A 116 -20.72 -3.59 -16.59
C ARG A 116 -19.64 -4.61 -16.23
N ASP A 117 -19.51 -5.64 -17.07
CA ASP A 117 -18.49 -6.68 -16.92
C ASP A 117 -17.08 -6.10 -17.11
N PRO A 118 -16.19 -6.18 -16.10
CA PRO A 118 -14.83 -5.68 -16.19
C PRO A 118 -13.96 -6.32 -17.29
N LYS A 119 -14.37 -7.47 -17.81
CA LYS A 119 -13.69 -8.14 -18.95
C LYS A 119 -14.08 -7.57 -20.31
N LYS A 120 -15.18 -6.80 -20.37
CA LYS A 120 -15.74 -6.27 -21.63
C LYS A 120 -15.71 -4.75 -21.69
N TYR A 121 -15.76 -4.09 -20.53
CA TYR A 121 -15.72 -2.65 -20.42
C TYR A 121 -14.40 -2.20 -19.79
N HIS A 122 -13.77 -1.21 -20.41
CA HIS A 122 -12.58 -0.55 -19.87
C HIS A 122 -12.93 0.92 -19.66
N PRO A 123 -13.14 1.35 -18.39
CA PRO A 123 -13.43 2.75 -18.10
C PRO A 123 -12.29 3.66 -18.54
N THR A 124 -12.63 4.88 -18.91
CA THR A 124 -11.65 5.93 -19.21
C THR A 124 -10.93 6.41 -17.95
N VAL A 125 -9.78 7.07 -18.11
CA VAL A 125 -9.05 7.69 -16.99
C VAL A 125 -9.95 8.64 -16.19
N ALA A 126 -10.81 9.42 -16.87
CA ALA A 126 -11.74 10.34 -16.22
C ALA A 126 -12.82 9.63 -15.38
N GLU A 127 -13.24 8.43 -15.79
CA GLU A 127 -14.20 7.62 -15.02
C GLU A 127 -13.54 6.95 -13.80
N LEU A 128 -12.22 6.70 -13.86
CA LEU A 128 -11.42 6.14 -12.78
C LEU A 128 -10.83 7.19 -11.84
N GLU A 129 -11.28 8.45 -11.94
CA GLU A 129 -10.93 9.50 -10.99
C GLU A 129 -11.37 9.13 -9.57
N LEU A 130 -10.41 9.18 -8.65
CA LEU A 130 -10.57 8.69 -7.29
C LEU A 130 -11.72 9.42 -6.57
N GLN A 131 -12.64 8.66 -5.99
CA GLN A 131 -13.81 9.19 -5.27
C GLN A 131 -13.45 9.68 -3.84
N LEU A 132 -12.47 10.58 -3.71
CA LEU A 132 -11.92 11.02 -2.42
C LEU A 132 -12.96 11.70 -1.51
N VAL A 133 -13.72 12.65 -2.05
CA VAL A 133 -14.73 13.40 -1.28
C VAL A 133 -15.82 12.46 -0.75
N GLN A 134 -16.26 11.54 -1.60
CA GLN A 134 -17.27 10.53 -1.26
C GLN A 134 -16.72 9.53 -0.23
N SER A 135 -15.39 9.38 -0.16
CA SER A 135 -14.69 8.46 0.75
C SER A 135 -14.18 9.09 2.02
N ARG A 136 -14.65 10.29 2.36
CA ARG A 136 -14.25 11.01 3.58
C ARG A 136 -14.37 10.16 4.85
N ILE A 137 -15.43 9.37 4.99
CA ILE A 137 -15.64 8.54 6.19
C ILE A 137 -14.60 7.43 6.26
N ASP A 138 -14.30 6.77 5.14
CA ASP A 138 -13.29 5.71 5.08
C ASP A 138 -11.88 6.25 5.36
N ILE A 139 -11.59 7.48 4.92
CA ILE A 139 -10.33 8.18 5.22
C ILE A 139 -10.18 8.48 6.72
N LEU A 140 -11.26 8.90 7.37
CA LEU A 140 -11.24 9.22 8.80
C LEU A 140 -11.26 7.97 9.69
N TYR A 141 -11.97 6.93 9.25
CA TYR A 141 -12.24 5.72 10.01
C TYR A 141 -12.07 4.47 9.12
N PRO A 142 -10.82 4.02 8.87
CA PRO A 142 -10.56 2.87 8.01
C PRO A 142 -11.23 1.61 8.59
N GLN A 143 -12.13 0.99 7.82
CA GLN A 143 -12.87 -0.20 8.26
C GLN A 143 -12.33 -1.50 7.65
N ILE A 144 -11.73 -1.42 6.46
CA ILE A 144 -11.19 -2.59 5.77
C ILE A 144 -9.91 -3.05 6.47
N ARG A 145 -9.94 -4.27 7.00
CA ARG A 145 -8.77 -4.88 7.64
C ARG A 145 -7.90 -5.55 6.59
N ILE A 146 -6.64 -5.17 6.57
CA ILE A 146 -5.63 -5.72 5.68
C ILE A 146 -4.81 -6.75 6.44
N LYS A 147 -4.65 -7.94 5.86
CA LYS A 147 -3.83 -8.98 6.45
C LYS A 147 -2.38 -8.54 6.40
N SER A 148 -1.74 -8.49 7.57
CA SER A 148 -0.30 -8.32 7.72
C SER A 148 0.35 -9.66 8.10
N THR A 149 1.61 -9.84 7.75
CA THR A 149 2.45 -10.95 8.20
C THR A 149 3.79 -10.37 8.62
N ARG A 150 4.18 -10.60 9.87
CA ARG A 150 5.51 -10.25 10.36
C ARG A 150 6.54 -11.26 9.83
N LEU A 151 7.59 -10.74 9.21
CA LEU A 151 8.65 -11.53 8.58
C LEU A 151 9.91 -11.59 9.47
N GLN A 152 10.20 -10.50 10.19
CA GLN A 152 11.24 -10.37 11.21
C GLN A 152 10.78 -9.46 12.37
#